data_AF-A0A1A7Y7B0-F1
#
_entry.id   AF-A0A1A7Y7B0-F1
#
_cell.length_a   1.000
_cell.length_b   1.000
_cell.length_c   1.000
_cell.angle_alpha   90.00
_cell.angle_beta   90.00
_cell.angle_gamma   90.00
#
_symmetry.space_group_name_H-M   'P 1'
#
loop_
_entity.id
_entity.type
_entity.pdbx_description
1 polymer ?
#
loop_
_entity_poly.entity_id
_entity_poly.type
_entity_poly.pdbx_seq_one_letter_code
_entity_poly.pdbx_strand_id
1 'polypeptide(L)' 'MSVVLFASVVRVVDGLPLSASTDYEQDKEIQETKRHLKGLSRKLGQFPDRCTFKSGSYNVNFTYSLG' A
#
# COMPACT_ATOMS: atom_id res chain seq x y z
N MET A 1 -0.62 -1.55 20.55
CA MET A 1 0.05 -2.46 19.60
C MET A 1 -0.46 -2.10 18.21
N SER A 2 0.41 -1.86 17.23
CA SER A 2 -0.01 -1.63 15.84
C SER A 2 0.02 -2.96 15.10
N VAL A 3 -1.05 -3.32 14.40
CA VAL A 3 -1.17 -4.57 13.65
C VAL A 3 -1.00 -4.25 12.16
N VAL A 4 -0.12 -4.98 11.49
CA VAL A 4 0.01 -4.92 10.02
C VAL A 4 -1.04 -5.85 9.42
N LEU A 5 -2.00 -5.28 8.70
CA LEU A 5 -3.11 -6.04 8.10
C LEU A 5 -2.77 -6.58 6.71
N PHE A 6 -1.85 -5.91 6.02
CA PHE A 6 -1.42 -6.20 4.66
C PHE A 6 -0.07 -5.56 4.37
N ALA A 7 0.77 -6.26 3.61
CA ALA A 7 2.00 -5.72 3.06
C ALA A 7 2.10 -6.04 1.57
N SER A 8 2.67 -5.11 0.79
CA SER A 8 2.88 -5.29 -0.65
C SER A 8 4.19 -4.63 -1.07
N VAL A 9 4.90 -5.32 -1.97
CA VAL A 9 6.05 -4.79 -2.68
C VAL A 9 5.65 -4.65 -4.14
N VAL A 10 5.82 -3.45 -4.69
CA VAL A 10 5.47 -3.11 -6.07
C VAL A 10 6.64 -2.40 -6.74
N ARG A 11 6.72 -2.48 -8.06
CA ARG A 11 7.64 -1.68 -8.85
C ARG A 11 7.13 -0.23 -8.94
N VAL A 12 7.95 0.75 -8.57
CA VAL A 12 7.56 2.18 -8.52
C VAL A 12 7.15 2.72 -9.89
N VAL A 13 7.82 2.26 -10.95
CA VAL A 13 7.67 2.79 -12.32
C VAL A 13 6.24 2.63 -12.85
N ASP A 14 5.60 1.49 -12.58
CA ASP A 14 4.32 1.13 -13.18
C ASP A 14 3.31 0.50 -12.19
N GLY A 15 3.70 0.35 -10.93
CA GLY A 15 2.90 -0.26 -9.89
C GLY A 15 2.75 -1.78 -10.03
N LEU A 16 3.61 -2.45 -10.81
CA LEU A 16 3.57 -3.91 -10.98
C LEU A 16 3.78 -4.60 -9.62
N PRO A 17 2.85 -5.46 -9.16
CA PRO A 17 3.04 -6.22 -7.94
C PRO A 17 4.19 -7.22 -8.06
N LEU A 18 5.11 -7.18 -7.09
CA LEU A 18 6.26 -8.10 -6.99
C LEU A 18 6.03 -9.15 -5.90
N SER A 19 5.44 -8.75 -4.77
CA SER A 19 5.09 -9.64 -3.66
C SER A 19 3.98 -9.03 -2.81
N ALA A 20 3.20 -9.86 -2.13
CA ALA A 20 2.18 -9.43 -1.18
C ALA A 20 1.95 -10.47 -0.09
N SER A 21 1.67 -10.01 1.14
CA SER A 21 1.19 -10.83 2.25
C SER A 21 -0.09 -10.24 2.82
N THR A 22 -1.07 -11.10 3.10
CA THR A 22 -2.32 -10.74 3.79
C THR A 22 -2.54 -11.73 4.91
N ASP A 23 -2.50 -11.23 6.14
CA ASP A 23 -2.67 -12.08 7.33
C ASP A 23 -4.13 -12.14 7.78
N TYR A 24 -5.01 -11.29 7.22
CA TYR A 24 -6.42 -11.19 7.60
C TYR A 24 -7.37 -11.37 6.42
N GLU A 25 -8.30 -12.32 6.53
CA GLU A 25 -9.33 -12.55 5.53
C GLU A 25 -10.55 -11.63 5.72
N GLN A 26 -10.98 -11.00 4.62
CA GLN A 26 -12.36 -10.58 4.35
C GLN A 26 -13.01 -9.44 5.17
N ASP A 27 -12.26 -8.46 5.66
CA ASP A 27 -12.87 -7.18 6.03
C ASP A 27 -13.11 -6.30 4.78
N LYS A 28 -14.33 -5.75 4.64
CA LYS A 28 -14.73 -4.93 3.48
C LYS A 28 -13.91 -3.62 3.40
N GLU A 29 -13.62 -2.99 4.53
CA GLU A 29 -12.84 -1.75 4.57
C GLU A 29 -11.37 -2.01 4.18
N ILE A 30 -10.82 -3.16 4.57
CA ILE A 30 -9.48 -3.59 4.14
C ILE A 30 -9.45 -3.79 2.62
N GLN A 31 -10.47 -4.41 2.05
CA GLN A 31 -10.57 -4.62 0.60
C GLN A 31 -10.66 -3.31 -0.17
N GLU A 32 -11.43 -2.34 0.33
CA GLU A 32 -11.50 -1.00 -0.25
C GLU A 32 -10.14 -0.29 -0.17
N THR A 33 -9.47 -0.36 0.98
CA THR A 33 -8.13 0.19 1.15
C THR A 33 -7.15 -0.43 0.16
N LYS A 34 -7.15 -1.76 -0.03
CA LYS A 34 -6.32 -2.44 -1.04
C LYS A 34 -6.60 -1.96 -2.46
N ARG A 35 -7.85 -1.66 -2.81
CA ARG A 35 -8.20 -1.07 -4.11
C ARG A 35 -7.60 0.32 -4.27
N HIS A 36 -7.67 1.17 -3.24
CA HIS A 36 -7.01 2.48 -3.24
C HIS A 36 -5.48 2.34 -3.38
N LEU A 37 -4.87 1.38 -2.68
CA LEU A 37 -3.43 1.10 -2.81
C LEU A 37 -3.01 0.69 -4.22
N LYS A 38 -3.85 -0.07 -4.94
CA LYS A 38 -3.59 -0.43 -6.35
C LYS A 38 -3.62 0.79 -7.27
N GLY A 39 -4.47 1.79 -6.96
CA GLY A 39 -4.46 3.07 -7.67
C GLY A 39 -3.22 3.90 -7.33
N LEU A 40 -2.85 3.93 -6.04
CA LEU A 40 -1.66 4.63 -5.55
C LEU A 40 -0.37 4.04 -6.12
N SER A 41 -0.26 2.70 -6.26
CA SER A 41 0.96 2.04 -6.70
C SER A 41 1.44 2.53 -8.07
N ARG A 42 0.52 2.98 -8.92
CA ARG A 42 0.79 3.55 -10.26
C ARG A 42 1.22 5.02 -10.24
N LYS A 43 1.10 5.68 -9.09
CA LYS A 43 1.39 7.11 -8.89
C LYS A 43 2.48 7.34 -7.85
N LEU A 44 3.15 6.29 -7.37
CA LEU A 44 4.14 6.40 -6.29
C LEU A 44 5.24 7.42 -6.58
N GLY A 45 5.72 7.49 -7.82
CA GLY A 45 6.73 8.48 -8.23
C GLY A 45 6.28 9.95 -8.18
N GLN A 46 5.00 10.23 -7.88
CA GLN A 46 4.47 11.58 -7.67
C GLN A 46 4.49 12.01 -6.19
N PHE A 47 4.84 11.10 -5.28
CA PHE A 47 4.90 11.34 -3.83
C PHE A 47 6.35 11.29 -3.35
N PRO A 48 6.67 11.79 -2.15
CA PRO A 48 7.95 11.53 -1.51
C PRO A 48 8.26 10.04 -1.35
N ASP A 49 9.55 9.72 -1.29
CA ASP A 49 10.12 8.38 -1.07
C ASP A 49 9.71 7.72 0.25
N ARG A 50 9.16 8.50 1.19
CA ARG A 50 8.51 8.03 2.42
C ARG A 50 7.25 8.83 2.68
N CYS A 51 6.13 8.13 2.85
CA CYS A 51 4.85 8.76 3.12
C CYS A 51 3.98 7.92 4.06
N THR A 52 3.17 8.64 4.84
CA THR A 52 2.09 8.09 5.63
C THR A 52 0.82 8.86 5.30
N PHE A 53 -0.27 8.16 5.01
CA PHE A 53 -1.57 8.77 4.85
C PHE A 53 -2.67 7.89 5.43
N LYS A 54 -3.81 8.50 5.75
CA LYS A 54 -4.97 7.81 6.31
C LYS A 54 -5.93 7.42 5.19
N SER A 55 -6.39 6.17 5.17
CA SER A 55 -7.42 5.65 4.29
C SER A 55 -8.51 5.00 5.14
N GLY A 56 -9.61 5.72 5.34
CA GLY A 56 -10.67 5.31 6.27
C GLY A 56 -10.14 5.09 7.69
N SER A 57 -10.37 3.90 8.22
CA SER A 57 -9.92 3.45 9.54
C SER A 57 -8.43 3.07 9.60
N TYR A 58 -7.73 3.01 8.47
CA TYR A 58 -6.37 2.48 8.37
C TYR A 58 -5.33 3.55 8.04
N ASN A 59 -4.10 3.32 8.50
CA ASN A 59 -2.94 4.09 8.09
C ASN A 59 -2.17 3.30 7.03
N VAL A 60 -1.93 3.93 5.89
CA VAL A 60 -1.05 3.43 4.85
C VAL A 60 0.31 4.05 5.04
N ASN A 61 1.33 3.21 5.13
CA ASN A 61 2.72 3.63 5.18
C ASN A 61 3.44 3.00 4.00
N PHE A 62 4.17 3.81 3.24
CA PHE A 62 5.03 3.29 2.18
C PHE A 62 6.37 3.99 2.17
N THR A 63 7.37 3.27 1.68
CA THR A 63 8.65 3.84 1.30
C THR A 63 9.09 3.20 -0.01
N TYR A 64 9.82 3.95 -0.82
CA TYR A 64 10.44 3.43 -2.02
C TYR A 64 11.81 4.05 -2.21
N SER A 65 12.65 3.41 -3.02
CA SER A 65 13.92 3.97 -3.46
C SER A 65 14.01 3.78 -4.97
N LEU A 66 14.55 4.79 -5.66
CA LEU A 66 14.99 4.66 -7.04
C LEU A 66 16.44 4.19 -6.97
N GLY A 67 16.64 2.88 -7.16
CA GLY A 67 17.98 2.29 -7.23
C GLY A 67 18.79 2.84 -8.40
#